data_AF-A0A3G5BBX8-F1
#
_entry.id   AF-A0A3G5BBX8-F1
#
_cell.length_a   1.000
_cell.length_b   1.000
_cell.length_c   1.000
_cell.angle_alpha   90.00
_cell.angle_beta   90.00
_cell.angle_gamma   90.00
#
_symmetry.space_group_name_H-M   'P 1'
#
loop_
_entity.id
_entity.type
_entity.pdbx_description
1 polymer ?
#
loop_
_entity_poly.entity_id
_entity_poly.type
_entity_poly.pdbx_seq_one_letter_code
_entity_poly.pdbx_strand_id
1 'polypeptide(L)'
;MSGKILEGGQVIDFESVKGPSNAEQALLDARQEVLNGHSITSAPNGILGINSDVIKEVGHELGTFAINTNVQRCAAYLRSKAQPGLINPTNDREAFTVYSPEEIKIFETLLEKAYEESGEVTGAFAKTFYMGTMLMPEDAREAIWAIYVWCRRTDEIVDAPRDSDKEMLLDLSSWEIRLENLWNHGEVNDVFDLCLLDVRIKYPTLPITPFMDMIRGMLMDVPELGQDRYDTFDELHLYCYRVAGTVGLMSMPVFGCAPGVSEEQAREPALSLGVAFQLTNILRDVGEDAVERGRIYLPREDMAKFGVTEEQIFALKVDENYINMMKYEIEKARMYYERARRGVFMLAESSRLPVQASLDAYGRILEKIEENGYDSLNNRAYCSKWEKLSMIPFSWYRTLDVSRHLPLPGDEPVSKLHI
;
A
#
# COMPACT_ATOMS: atom_id res chain seq x y z
N MET A 1 24.97 -7.04 -12.93
CA MET A 1 25.62 -5.72 -13.11
C MET A 1 25.38 -5.22 -14.53
N SER A 2 24.27 -4.50 -14.75
CA SER A 2 24.11 -3.54 -15.86
C SER A 2 22.85 -2.68 -15.64
N GLY A 3 22.68 -2.13 -14.44
CA GLY A 3 21.71 -1.06 -14.20
C GLY A 3 22.31 0.24 -14.71
N LYS A 4 21.76 0.84 -15.76
CA LYS A 4 22.15 2.17 -16.20
C LYS A 4 21.71 3.17 -15.13
N ILE A 5 22.68 3.84 -14.52
CA ILE A 5 22.45 4.98 -13.64
C ILE A 5 21.91 6.11 -14.53
N LEU A 6 20.64 6.47 -14.36
CA LEU A 6 20.11 7.75 -14.81
C LEU A 6 20.33 8.73 -13.66
N GLU A 7 20.80 9.96 -13.93
CA GLU A 7 20.97 10.97 -12.89
C GLU A 7 19.61 11.23 -12.21
N GLY A 8 19.55 10.94 -10.90
CA GLY A 8 18.30 10.79 -10.13
C GLY A 8 18.27 9.56 -9.21
N GLY A 9 19.42 8.98 -8.89
CA GLY A 9 19.57 7.76 -8.10
C GLY A 9 19.41 6.48 -8.94
N GLN A 10 20.02 5.38 -8.50
CA GLN A 10 19.77 4.07 -9.12
C GLN A 10 18.30 3.68 -8.92
N VAL A 11 17.62 3.25 -9.99
CA VAL A 11 16.44 2.40 -9.83
C VAL A 11 16.97 1.09 -9.27
N ILE A 12 16.72 0.86 -7.98
CA ILE A 12 17.25 -0.31 -7.28
C ILE A 12 16.58 -1.56 -7.87
N ASP A 13 17.42 -2.47 -8.33
CA ASP A 13 17.01 -3.81 -8.70
C ASP A 13 16.69 -4.59 -7.42
N PHE A 14 15.40 -4.66 -7.06
CA PHE A 14 14.93 -5.35 -5.87
C PHE A 14 15.22 -6.86 -5.89
N GLU A 15 15.55 -7.45 -7.05
CA GLU A 15 15.99 -8.85 -7.14
C GLU A 15 17.40 -9.08 -6.56
N SER A 16 18.17 -8.00 -6.33
CA SER A 16 19.56 -8.08 -5.89
C SER A 16 19.77 -8.15 -4.36
N VAL A 17 18.70 -8.08 -3.56
CA VAL A 17 18.77 -8.19 -2.09
C VAL A 17 19.16 -9.62 -1.70
N LYS A 18 20.33 -9.78 -1.06
CA LYS A 18 20.94 -11.08 -0.74
C LYS A 18 20.41 -11.65 0.57
N GLY A 19 19.66 -12.74 0.47
CA GLY A 19 19.31 -13.64 1.58
C GLY A 19 18.23 -13.09 2.51
N PRO A 20 17.50 -13.97 3.23
CA PRO A 20 16.46 -13.53 4.14
C PRO A 20 17.07 -12.74 5.30
N SER A 21 16.44 -11.61 5.67
CA SER A 21 16.75 -10.90 6.91
C SER A 21 16.49 -11.79 8.15
N ASN A 22 16.97 -11.38 9.32
CA ASN A 22 16.67 -12.11 10.57
C ASN A 22 15.14 -12.21 10.80
N ALA A 23 14.40 -11.14 10.52
CA ALA A 23 12.94 -11.14 10.61
C ALA A 23 12.28 -12.09 9.59
N GLU A 24 12.79 -12.13 8.35
CA GLU A 24 12.30 -13.06 7.32
C GLU A 24 12.59 -14.52 7.68
N GLN A 25 13.74 -14.81 8.28
CA GLN A 25 14.04 -16.15 8.78
C GLN A 25 13.12 -16.53 9.96
N ALA A 26 12.86 -15.60 10.88
CA ALA A 26 11.93 -15.82 11.99
C ALA A 26 10.49 -16.09 11.50
N LEU A 27 10.05 -15.40 10.44
CA LEU A 27 8.76 -15.67 9.80
C LEU A 27 8.73 -17.08 9.18
N LEU A 28 9.81 -17.52 8.50
CA LEU A 28 9.88 -18.87 7.94
C LEU A 28 9.80 -19.96 9.03
N ASP A 29 10.42 -19.73 10.18
CA ASP A 29 10.36 -20.67 11.31
C ASP A 29 8.95 -20.71 11.91
N ALA A 30 8.32 -19.55 12.12
CA ALA A 30 6.93 -19.45 12.58
C ALA A 30 5.94 -20.12 11.61
N ARG A 31 6.18 -20.00 10.30
CA ARG A 31 5.41 -20.69 9.26
C ARG A 31 5.47 -22.21 9.41
N GLN A 32 6.64 -22.77 9.72
CA GLN A 32 6.74 -24.21 9.98
C GLN A 32 5.96 -24.62 11.24
N GLU A 33 5.93 -23.78 12.28
CA GLU A 33 5.13 -24.06 13.47
C GLU A 33 3.62 -24.10 13.14
N VAL A 34 3.12 -23.15 12.35
CA VAL A 34 1.72 -23.10 11.89
C VAL A 34 1.37 -24.34 11.07
N LEU A 35 2.22 -24.73 10.12
CA LEU A 35 2.00 -25.93 9.30
C LEU A 35 2.01 -27.23 10.13
N ASN A 36 2.73 -27.25 11.24
CA ASN A 36 2.76 -28.38 12.19
C ASN A 36 1.58 -28.38 13.18
N GLY A 37 0.60 -27.47 13.03
CA GLY A 37 -0.63 -27.45 13.80
C GLY A 37 -0.57 -26.67 15.12
N HIS A 38 0.41 -25.78 15.29
CA HIS A 38 0.40 -24.83 16.41
C HIS A 38 -0.73 -23.80 16.22
N SER A 39 -1.46 -23.51 17.30
CA SER A 39 -2.64 -22.64 17.25
C SER A 39 -2.25 -21.18 17.09
N ILE A 40 -2.95 -20.53 16.16
CA ILE A 40 -3.02 -19.07 15.98
C ILE A 40 -3.69 -18.46 17.22
N THR A 41 -3.19 -17.32 17.71
CA THR A 41 -3.66 -16.72 18.99
C THR A 41 -4.62 -15.56 18.80
N SER A 42 -4.47 -14.75 17.74
CA SER A 42 -5.36 -13.60 17.55
C SER A 42 -6.62 -13.95 16.75
N ALA A 43 -7.76 -13.60 17.36
CA ALA A 43 -9.12 -13.72 16.82
C ALA A 43 -9.77 -15.13 16.75
N PRO A 44 -9.85 -15.90 17.85
CA PRO A 44 -10.70 -17.11 17.89
C PRO A 44 -12.21 -16.81 17.68
N ASN A 45 -12.64 -15.55 17.86
CA ASN A 45 -14.04 -15.10 17.73
C ASN A 45 -14.21 -13.84 16.85
N GLY A 46 -13.20 -13.43 16.06
CA GLY A 46 -13.21 -12.17 15.31
C GLY A 46 -12.54 -12.27 13.94
N ILE A 47 -12.49 -11.15 13.22
CA ILE A 47 -11.82 -11.04 11.92
C ILE A 47 -10.36 -10.63 12.16
N LEU A 48 -9.41 -11.47 11.74
CA LEU A 48 -7.96 -11.18 11.86
C LEU A 48 -7.62 -9.83 11.21
N GLY A 49 -6.90 -8.95 11.91
CA GLY A 49 -6.59 -7.60 11.44
C GLY A 49 -7.74 -6.57 11.54
N ILE A 50 -8.86 -6.93 12.15
CA ILE A 50 -9.94 -6.00 12.56
C ILE A 50 -10.03 -6.05 14.09
N ASN A 51 -9.17 -5.27 14.75
CA ASN A 51 -9.08 -5.19 16.20
C ASN A 51 -10.04 -4.13 16.78
N SER A 52 -10.00 -3.93 18.10
CA SER A 52 -10.84 -2.93 18.78
C SER A 52 -10.58 -1.48 18.33
N ASP A 53 -9.37 -1.16 17.90
CA ASP A 53 -9.03 0.20 17.43
C ASP A 53 -9.64 0.45 16.05
N VAL A 54 -9.63 -0.56 15.16
CA VAL A 54 -10.37 -0.51 13.90
C VAL A 54 -11.87 -0.30 14.12
N ILE A 55 -12.48 -1.09 15.00
CA ILE A 55 -13.91 -0.98 15.34
C ILE A 55 -14.22 0.41 15.91
N LYS A 56 -13.34 0.94 16.76
CA LYS A 56 -13.49 2.27 17.35
C LYS A 56 -13.38 3.40 16.32
N GLU A 57 -12.43 3.31 15.39
CA GLU A 57 -12.22 4.33 14.36
C GLU A 57 -13.36 4.33 13.32
N VAL A 58 -13.90 3.15 12.98
CA VAL A 58 -15.08 3.03 12.10
C VAL A 58 -16.37 3.41 12.83
N GLY A 59 -16.49 3.07 14.12
CA GLY A 59 -17.61 3.44 14.98
C GLY A 59 -18.71 2.38 15.12
N HIS A 60 -18.55 1.20 14.51
CA HIS A 60 -19.42 0.03 14.71
C HIS A 60 -18.68 -1.27 14.39
N GLU A 61 -19.28 -2.40 14.81
CA GLU A 61 -18.80 -3.74 14.49
C GLU A 61 -18.85 -4.02 12.98
N LEU A 62 -17.85 -4.74 12.49
CA LEU A 62 -17.68 -5.11 11.09
C LEU A 62 -17.84 -6.63 10.91
N GLY A 63 -18.28 -7.05 9.72
CA GLY A 63 -18.40 -8.45 9.33
C GLY A 63 -19.50 -9.22 10.05
N THR A 64 -20.38 -8.52 10.78
CA THR A 64 -21.43 -9.14 11.62
C THR A 64 -22.56 -9.79 10.82
N PHE A 65 -22.68 -9.45 9.55
CA PHE A 65 -23.72 -9.98 8.65
C PHE A 65 -23.37 -11.35 8.06
N ALA A 66 -22.19 -11.90 8.40
CA ALA A 66 -21.69 -13.14 7.87
C ALA A 66 -22.09 -14.35 8.72
N ILE A 67 -22.73 -15.35 8.11
CA ILE A 67 -22.67 -16.74 8.59
C ILE A 67 -21.62 -17.48 7.78
N ASN A 68 -20.75 -18.24 8.45
CA ASN A 68 -19.62 -18.94 7.80
C ASN A 68 -20.07 -19.73 6.55
N THR A 69 -21.22 -20.40 6.61
CA THR A 69 -21.78 -21.16 5.48
C THR A 69 -22.08 -20.30 4.25
N ASN A 70 -22.65 -19.10 4.37
CA ASN A 70 -22.97 -18.26 3.22
C ASN A 70 -21.69 -17.66 2.60
N VAL A 71 -20.69 -17.37 3.42
CA VAL A 71 -19.37 -16.93 2.94
C VAL A 71 -18.74 -18.00 2.05
N GLN A 72 -18.68 -19.25 2.54
CA GLN A 72 -18.10 -20.35 1.76
C GLN A 72 -18.87 -20.62 0.46
N ARG A 73 -20.20 -20.56 0.50
CA ARG A 73 -21.05 -20.75 -0.70
C ARG A 73 -20.91 -19.61 -1.71
N CYS A 74 -20.78 -18.37 -1.24
CA CYS A 74 -20.50 -17.22 -2.09
C CYS A 74 -19.12 -17.37 -2.76
N ALA A 75 -18.10 -17.77 -2.01
CA ALA A 75 -16.76 -18.03 -2.56
C ALA A 75 -16.79 -19.12 -3.65
N ALA A 76 -17.55 -20.19 -3.42
CA ALA A 76 -17.77 -21.24 -4.42
C ALA A 76 -18.43 -20.71 -5.70
N TYR A 77 -19.45 -19.86 -5.55
CA TYR A 77 -20.07 -19.16 -6.67
C TYR A 77 -19.07 -18.27 -7.43
N LEU A 78 -18.25 -17.48 -6.73
CA LEU A 78 -17.20 -16.66 -7.34
C LEU A 78 -16.19 -17.53 -8.10
N ARG A 79 -15.67 -18.60 -7.48
CA ARG A 79 -14.76 -19.56 -8.14
C ARG A 79 -15.35 -20.14 -9.43
N SER A 80 -16.67 -20.38 -9.49
CA SER A 80 -17.31 -20.88 -10.71
C SER A 80 -17.35 -19.87 -11.87
N LYS A 81 -17.14 -18.58 -11.59
CA LYS A 81 -16.99 -17.51 -12.60
C LYS A 81 -15.53 -17.29 -13.03
N ALA A 82 -14.56 -17.88 -12.34
CA ALA A 82 -13.14 -17.67 -12.64
C ALA A 82 -12.76 -18.25 -14.01
N GLN A 83 -11.81 -17.60 -14.69
CA GLN A 83 -11.26 -18.13 -15.93
C GLN A 83 -10.49 -19.44 -15.66
N PRO A 84 -10.51 -20.42 -16.59
CA PRO A 84 -9.76 -21.66 -16.42
C PRO A 84 -8.28 -21.42 -16.14
N GLY A 85 -7.76 -22.07 -15.09
CA GLY A 85 -6.36 -21.96 -14.68
C GLY A 85 -6.01 -20.73 -13.83
N LEU A 86 -6.97 -19.82 -13.59
CA LEU A 86 -6.77 -18.70 -12.65
C LEU A 86 -6.75 -19.17 -11.19
N ILE A 87 -7.63 -20.11 -10.86
CA ILE A 87 -7.82 -20.69 -9.53
C ILE A 87 -7.86 -22.23 -9.69
N ASN A 88 -7.15 -22.94 -8.83
CA ASN A 88 -7.12 -24.39 -8.74
C ASN A 88 -7.85 -24.84 -7.47
N PRO A 89 -9.19 -24.98 -7.49
CA PRO A 89 -9.95 -25.30 -6.28
C PRO A 89 -9.50 -26.63 -5.65
N THR A 90 -9.40 -26.67 -4.32
CA THR A 90 -9.01 -27.87 -3.55
C THR A 90 -10.10 -28.95 -3.51
N ASN A 91 -11.36 -28.58 -3.79
CA ASN A 91 -12.50 -29.50 -3.83
C ASN A 91 -13.33 -29.33 -5.14
N ASP A 92 -13.22 -30.31 -6.04
CA ASP A 92 -13.87 -30.33 -7.37
C ASP A 92 -15.41 -30.41 -7.34
N ARG A 93 -16.04 -30.70 -6.19
CA ARG A 93 -17.50 -30.91 -6.13
C ARG A 93 -18.31 -29.62 -6.28
N GLU A 94 -17.71 -28.46 -6.03
CA GLU A 94 -18.43 -27.18 -6.06
C GLU A 94 -18.46 -26.54 -7.46
N ALA A 95 -17.50 -26.84 -8.32
CA ALA A 95 -17.35 -26.25 -9.66
C ALA A 95 -18.53 -26.52 -10.61
N PHE A 96 -19.39 -27.50 -10.29
CA PHE A 96 -20.57 -27.87 -11.07
C PHE A 96 -21.90 -27.58 -10.36
N THR A 97 -21.86 -26.84 -9.25
CA THR A 97 -23.06 -26.48 -8.49
C THR A 97 -23.82 -25.38 -9.22
N VAL A 98 -25.08 -25.65 -9.56
CA VAL A 98 -25.97 -24.63 -10.10
C VAL A 98 -26.68 -23.96 -8.93
N TYR A 99 -26.48 -22.65 -8.80
CA TYR A 99 -27.13 -21.83 -7.77
C TYR A 99 -28.45 -21.26 -8.28
N SER A 100 -29.47 -21.20 -7.41
CA SER A 100 -30.75 -20.58 -7.77
C SER A 100 -30.61 -19.05 -7.88
N PRO A 101 -31.52 -18.36 -8.61
CA PRO A 101 -31.53 -16.90 -8.67
C PRO A 101 -31.59 -16.22 -7.29
N GLU A 102 -32.30 -16.82 -6.34
CA GLU A 102 -32.39 -16.33 -4.96
C GLU A 102 -31.05 -16.45 -4.22
N GLU A 103 -30.33 -17.56 -4.42
CA GLU A 103 -29.00 -17.77 -3.84
C GLU A 103 -27.99 -16.78 -4.40
N ILE A 104 -28.00 -16.59 -5.73
CA ILE A 104 -27.16 -15.60 -6.40
C ILE A 104 -27.41 -14.20 -5.83
N LYS A 105 -28.68 -13.82 -5.65
CA LYS A 105 -29.04 -12.54 -5.05
C LYS A 105 -28.51 -12.40 -3.62
N ILE A 106 -28.55 -13.46 -2.82
CA ILE A 106 -27.97 -13.47 -1.47
C ILE A 106 -26.45 -13.25 -1.54
N PHE A 107 -25.76 -13.89 -2.49
CA PHE A 107 -24.32 -13.73 -2.66
C PHE A 107 -23.94 -12.33 -3.13
N GLU A 108 -24.70 -11.74 -4.04
CA GLU A 108 -24.51 -10.36 -4.51
C GLU A 108 -24.70 -9.36 -3.38
N THR A 109 -25.79 -9.48 -2.60
CA THR A 109 -26.00 -8.62 -1.41
C THR A 109 -24.93 -8.82 -0.33
N LEU A 110 -24.39 -10.04 -0.19
CA LEU A 110 -23.29 -10.31 0.73
C LEU A 110 -22.02 -9.59 0.29
N LEU A 111 -21.69 -9.64 -1.00
CA LEU A 111 -20.50 -9.03 -1.58
C LEU A 111 -20.60 -7.50 -1.56
N GLU A 112 -21.75 -6.94 -1.91
CA GLU A 112 -22.05 -5.50 -1.84
C GLU A 112 -21.77 -4.96 -0.43
N LYS A 113 -22.33 -5.60 0.61
CA LYS A 113 -22.09 -5.22 2.01
C LYS A 113 -20.62 -5.34 2.43
N ALA A 114 -19.92 -6.35 1.93
CA ALA A 114 -18.50 -6.54 2.23
C ALA A 114 -17.63 -5.45 1.57
N TYR A 115 -18.01 -4.97 0.37
CA TYR A 115 -17.40 -3.80 -0.24
C TYR A 115 -17.76 -2.49 0.47
N GLU A 116 -19.01 -2.32 0.93
CA GLU A 116 -19.43 -1.17 1.75
C GLU A 116 -18.57 -1.05 3.02
N GLU A 117 -18.44 -2.13 3.79
CA GLU A 117 -17.57 -2.16 4.98
C GLU A 117 -16.10 -1.95 4.62
N SER A 118 -15.66 -2.42 3.44
CA SER A 118 -14.31 -2.13 2.97
C SER A 118 -14.11 -0.63 2.71
N GLY A 119 -15.13 0.04 2.18
CA GLY A 119 -15.18 1.49 2.00
C GLY A 119 -15.21 2.25 3.32
N GLU A 120 -15.92 1.76 4.33
CA GLU A 120 -15.97 2.34 5.68
C GLU A 120 -14.59 2.32 6.34
N VAL A 121 -13.91 1.16 6.35
CA VAL A 121 -12.52 1.04 6.84
C VAL A 121 -11.58 1.97 6.07
N THR A 122 -11.70 2.02 4.74
CA THR A 122 -10.88 2.92 3.91
C THR A 122 -11.14 4.39 4.24
N GLY A 123 -12.40 4.80 4.42
CA GLY A 123 -12.79 6.16 4.74
C GLY A 123 -12.33 6.62 6.13
N ALA A 124 -12.29 5.69 7.09
CA ALA A 124 -11.86 5.94 8.45
C ALA A 124 -10.34 6.18 8.53
N PHE A 125 -9.54 5.27 7.95
CA PHE A 125 -8.07 5.29 8.06
C PHE A 125 -7.35 6.10 6.97
N ALA A 126 -7.95 6.27 5.79
CA ALA A 126 -7.27 6.76 4.58
C ALA A 126 -7.91 8.03 4.00
N LYS A 127 -8.26 9.02 4.83
CA LYS A 127 -9.12 10.17 4.43
C LYS A 127 -8.75 10.85 3.10
N THR A 128 -7.46 11.04 2.80
CA THR A 128 -7.01 11.60 1.51
C THR A 128 -7.18 10.61 0.36
N PHE A 129 -6.73 9.38 0.56
CA PHE A 129 -6.86 8.29 -0.41
C PHE A 129 -8.33 7.98 -0.73
N TYR A 130 -9.18 7.85 0.29
CA TYR A 130 -10.62 7.63 0.15
C TYR A 130 -11.28 8.69 -0.72
N MET A 131 -10.97 9.98 -0.52
CA MET A 131 -11.48 11.04 -1.40
C MET A 131 -11.08 10.85 -2.87
N GLY A 132 -9.86 10.36 -3.14
CA GLY A 132 -9.43 10.00 -4.49
C GLY A 132 -10.25 8.85 -5.08
N THR A 133 -10.56 7.82 -4.27
CA THR A 133 -11.37 6.67 -4.72
C THR A 133 -12.80 7.07 -5.10
N MET A 134 -13.36 8.13 -4.49
CA MET A 134 -14.69 8.63 -4.84
C MET A 134 -14.78 9.23 -6.25
N LEU A 135 -13.64 9.50 -6.90
CA LEU A 135 -13.59 9.94 -8.30
C LEU A 135 -13.54 8.77 -9.28
N MET A 136 -13.39 7.53 -8.80
CA MET A 136 -13.29 6.33 -9.62
C MET A 136 -14.68 5.81 -10.04
N PRO A 137 -14.77 5.08 -11.18
CA PRO A 137 -15.90 4.20 -11.44
C PRO A 137 -16.13 3.24 -10.27
N GLU A 138 -17.39 2.82 -10.08
CA GLU A 138 -17.82 2.00 -8.94
C GLU A 138 -17.02 0.69 -8.81
N ASP A 139 -16.93 -0.12 -9.88
CA ASP A 139 -16.18 -1.38 -9.86
C ASP A 139 -14.69 -1.21 -9.51
N ALA A 140 -14.07 -0.11 -9.94
CA ALA A 140 -12.68 0.20 -9.63
C ALA A 140 -12.53 0.68 -8.18
N ARG A 141 -13.47 1.49 -7.69
CA ARG A 141 -13.50 1.99 -6.32
C ARG A 141 -13.60 0.85 -5.32
N GLU A 142 -14.55 -0.06 -5.52
CA GLU A 142 -14.75 -1.25 -4.69
C GLU A 142 -13.51 -2.14 -4.67
N ALA A 143 -12.90 -2.37 -5.83
CA ALA A 143 -11.68 -3.14 -5.92
C ALA A 143 -10.51 -2.51 -5.15
N ILE A 144 -10.35 -1.18 -5.26
CA ILE A 144 -9.34 -0.45 -4.50
C ILE A 144 -9.63 -0.48 -2.99
N TRP A 145 -10.89 -0.41 -2.56
CA TRP A 145 -11.26 -0.55 -1.15
C TRP A 145 -10.91 -1.94 -0.61
N ALA A 146 -11.17 -3.01 -1.36
CA ALA A 146 -10.81 -4.36 -0.94
C ALA A 146 -9.29 -4.54 -0.82
N ILE A 147 -8.51 -4.02 -1.79
CA ILE A 147 -7.05 -4.01 -1.72
C ILE A 147 -6.58 -3.21 -0.49
N TYR A 148 -7.15 -2.02 -0.27
CA TYR A 148 -6.77 -1.18 0.87
C TYR A 148 -7.09 -1.85 2.20
N VAL A 149 -8.25 -2.49 2.36
CA VAL A 149 -8.60 -3.19 3.60
C VAL A 149 -7.69 -4.39 3.83
N TRP A 150 -7.30 -5.12 2.80
CA TRP A 150 -6.27 -6.15 2.96
C TRP A 150 -4.94 -5.55 3.46
N CYS A 151 -4.52 -4.42 2.89
CA CYS A 151 -3.31 -3.70 3.33
C CYS A 151 -3.42 -3.26 4.79
N ARG A 152 -4.54 -2.63 5.17
CA ARG A 152 -4.83 -2.17 6.54
C ARG A 152 -4.85 -3.34 7.52
N ARG A 153 -5.52 -4.44 7.20
CA ARG A 153 -5.53 -5.64 8.06
C ARG A 153 -4.12 -6.19 8.28
N THR A 154 -3.25 -6.11 7.26
CA THR A 154 -1.85 -6.54 7.36
C THR A 154 -1.06 -5.65 8.33
N ASP A 155 -1.25 -4.33 8.24
CA ASP A 155 -0.69 -3.32 9.15
C ASP A 155 -1.13 -3.57 10.61
N GLU A 156 -2.44 -3.76 10.82
CA GLU A 156 -3.03 -4.00 12.15
C GLU A 156 -2.58 -5.33 12.79
N ILE A 157 -2.15 -6.33 12.01
CA ILE A 157 -1.59 -7.56 12.56
C ILE A 157 -0.27 -7.26 13.30
N VAL A 158 0.52 -6.31 12.80
CA VAL A 158 1.80 -5.90 13.42
C VAL A 158 1.62 -4.82 14.46
N ASP A 159 0.77 -3.81 14.19
CA ASP A 159 0.57 -2.67 15.08
C ASP A 159 -0.29 -2.99 16.31
N ALA A 160 -1.06 -4.10 16.31
CA ALA A 160 -1.89 -4.47 17.45
C ALA A 160 -1.06 -4.70 18.73
N PRO A 161 -1.46 -4.13 19.89
CA PRO A 161 -0.78 -4.36 21.17
C PRO A 161 -0.77 -5.85 21.55
N ARG A 162 0.41 -6.38 21.88
CA ARG A 162 0.63 -7.80 22.18
C ARG A 162 1.63 -7.99 23.31
N ASP A 163 1.54 -9.13 23.97
CA ASP A 163 2.49 -9.54 25.02
C ASP A 163 3.77 -10.19 24.44
N SER A 164 3.76 -10.64 23.18
CA SER A 164 4.91 -11.33 22.55
C SER A 164 4.97 -11.18 21.03
N ASP A 165 6.18 -10.92 20.51
CA ASP A 165 6.49 -10.93 19.07
C ASP A 165 6.27 -12.30 18.42
N LYS A 166 6.40 -13.40 19.19
CA LYS A 166 6.16 -14.75 18.66
C LYS A 166 4.72 -14.91 18.16
N GLU A 167 3.75 -14.35 18.87
CA GLU A 167 2.35 -14.41 18.46
C GLU A 167 2.10 -13.63 17.18
N MET A 168 2.73 -12.46 17.04
CA MET A 168 2.68 -11.66 15.82
C MET A 168 3.27 -12.42 14.62
N LEU A 169 4.43 -13.08 14.79
CA LEU A 169 5.04 -13.88 13.71
C LEU A 169 4.16 -15.07 13.30
N LEU A 170 3.48 -15.73 14.25
CA LEU A 170 2.53 -16.80 13.96
C LEU A 170 1.31 -16.27 13.17
N ASP A 171 0.79 -15.11 13.55
CA ASP A 171 -0.34 -14.50 12.84
C ASP A 171 0.04 -14.02 11.44
N LEU A 172 1.20 -13.38 11.26
CA LEU A 172 1.72 -13.02 9.94
C LEU A 172 1.99 -14.25 9.07
N SER A 173 2.51 -15.33 9.64
CA SER A 173 2.71 -16.59 8.92
C SER A 173 1.39 -17.20 8.47
N SER A 174 0.39 -17.19 9.36
CA SER A 174 -0.97 -17.59 9.03
C SER A 174 -1.59 -16.72 7.94
N TRP A 175 -1.35 -15.40 7.99
CA TRP A 175 -1.78 -14.45 6.98
C TRP A 175 -1.14 -14.71 5.61
N GLU A 176 0.15 -15.05 5.57
CA GLU A 176 0.87 -15.45 4.36
C GLU A 176 0.28 -16.74 3.76
N ILE A 177 0.09 -17.79 4.57
CA ILE A 177 -0.55 -19.05 4.13
C ILE A 177 -1.97 -18.79 3.62
N ARG A 178 -2.74 -17.96 4.32
CA ARG A 178 -4.10 -17.59 3.96
C ARG A 178 -4.16 -16.86 2.61
N LEU A 179 -3.23 -15.93 2.36
CA LEU A 179 -3.10 -15.24 1.08
C LEU A 179 -2.78 -16.24 -0.04
N GLU A 180 -1.84 -17.16 0.18
CA GLU A 180 -1.50 -18.20 -0.81
C GLU A 180 -2.69 -19.11 -1.12
N ASN A 181 -3.45 -19.52 -0.10
CA ASN A 181 -4.65 -20.34 -0.28
C ASN A 181 -5.75 -19.59 -1.04
N LEU A 182 -5.95 -18.30 -0.74
CA LEU A 182 -6.86 -17.45 -1.52
C LEU A 182 -6.41 -17.36 -2.98
N TRP A 183 -5.12 -17.12 -3.23
CA TRP A 183 -4.61 -16.93 -4.59
C TRP A 183 -4.65 -18.19 -5.44
N ASN A 184 -4.25 -19.33 -4.85
CA ASN A 184 -4.12 -20.58 -5.57
C ASN A 184 -5.42 -21.37 -5.64
N HIS A 185 -6.25 -21.29 -4.60
CA HIS A 185 -7.39 -22.17 -4.40
C HIS A 185 -8.72 -21.42 -4.26
N GLY A 186 -8.68 -20.08 -4.14
CA GLY A 186 -9.86 -19.26 -3.90
C GLY A 186 -10.48 -19.51 -2.54
N GLU A 187 -9.70 -19.98 -1.57
CA GLU A 187 -10.16 -20.19 -0.19
C GLU A 187 -10.33 -18.85 0.53
N VAL A 188 -11.40 -18.74 1.31
CA VAL A 188 -11.73 -17.52 2.06
C VAL A 188 -12.02 -17.89 3.50
N ASN A 189 -11.68 -17.02 4.45
CA ASN A 189 -12.00 -17.21 5.86
C ASN A 189 -13.05 -16.21 6.37
N ASP A 190 -13.20 -15.05 5.73
CA ASP A 190 -14.19 -14.03 6.08
C ASP A 190 -14.67 -13.21 4.87
N VAL A 191 -15.49 -12.20 5.13
CA VAL A 191 -16.13 -11.36 4.10
C VAL A 191 -15.13 -10.49 3.32
N PHE A 192 -14.02 -10.08 3.92
CA PHE A 192 -13.03 -9.26 3.22
C PHE A 192 -12.18 -10.12 2.27
N ASP A 193 -11.97 -11.40 2.59
CA ASP A 193 -11.42 -12.36 1.63
C ASP A 193 -12.33 -12.57 0.41
N LEU A 194 -13.66 -12.50 0.58
CA LEU A 194 -14.59 -12.56 -0.57
C LEU A 194 -14.36 -11.39 -1.52
N CYS A 195 -14.22 -10.17 -0.98
CA CYS A 195 -13.93 -9.00 -1.80
C CYS A 195 -12.61 -9.17 -2.55
N LEU A 196 -11.56 -9.63 -1.88
CA LEU A 196 -10.26 -9.83 -2.53
C LEU A 196 -10.30 -10.95 -3.57
N LEU A 197 -11.04 -12.04 -3.32
CA LEU A 197 -11.27 -13.11 -4.30
C LEU A 197 -12.02 -12.59 -5.53
N ASP A 198 -13.09 -11.80 -5.34
CA ASP A 198 -13.83 -11.18 -6.44
C ASP A 198 -12.94 -10.24 -7.26
N VAL A 199 -12.10 -9.43 -6.60
CA VAL A 199 -11.07 -8.60 -7.27
C VAL A 199 -10.10 -9.47 -8.07
N ARG A 200 -9.57 -10.55 -7.49
CA ARG A 200 -8.65 -11.46 -8.19
C ARG A 200 -9.27 -12.06 -9.46
N ILE A 201 -10.57 -12.37 -9.41
CA ILE A 201 -11.31 -12.92 -10.54
C ILE A 201 -11.58 -11.85 -11.61
N LYS A 202 -11.98 -10.65 -11.21
CA LYS A 202 -12.23 -9.51 -12.12
C LYS A 202 -10.94 -9.01 -12.80
N TYR A 203 -9.81 -9.07 -12.09
CA TYR A 203 -8.51 -8.57 -12.55
C TYR A 203 -7.46 -9.69 -12.58
N PRO A 204 -7.48 -10.59 -13.59
CA PRO A 204 -6.63 -11.78 -13.63
C PRO A 204 -5.13 -11.50 -13.81
N THR A 205 -4.74 -10.27 -14.16
CA THR A 205 -3.32 -9.84 -14.19
C THR A 205 -2.78 -9.45 -12.81
N LEU A 206 -3.63 -9.36 -11.78
CA LEU A 206 -3.22 -9.02 -10.41
C LEU A 206 -2.17 -10.01 -9.85
N PRO A 207 -0.94 -9.56 -9.59
CA PRO A 207 0.10 -10.44 -9.08
C PRO A 207 -0.02 -10.61 -7.57
N ILE A 208 0.33 -11.80 -7.06
CA ILE A 208 0.45 -12.05 -5.61
C ILE A 208 1.71 -11.40 -5.02
N THR A 209 2.77 -11.23 -5.82
CA THR A 209 4.09 -10.80 -5.34
C THR A 209 4.07 -9.51 -4.51
N PRO A 210 3.36 -8.43 -4.91
CA PRO A 210 3.27 -7.23 -4.09
C PRO A 210 2.63 -7.45 -2.73
N PHE A 211 1.67 -8.38 -2.61
CA PHE A 211 1.04 -8.73 -1.34
C PHE A 211 2.06 -9.43 -0.42
N MET A 212 2.82 -10.38 -0.97
CA MET A 212 3.90 -11.05 -0.23
C MET A 212 5.00 -10.07 0.19
N ASP A 213 5.39 -9.16 -0.70
CA ASP A 213 6.39 -8.14 -0.40
C ASP A 213 5.90 -7.14 0.66
N MET A 214 4.61 -6.83 0.71
CA MET A 214 4.03 -6.01 1.78
C MET A 214 4.09 -6.73 3.13
N ILE A 215 3.79 -8.03 3.22
CA ILE A 215 3.96 -8.82 4.45
C ILE A 215 5.42 -8.74 4.93
N ARG A 216 6.40 -8.86 4.01
CA ARG A 216 7.82 -8.69 4.32
C ARG A 216 8.18 -7.26 4.72
N GLY A 217 7.43 -6.27 4.25
CA GLY A 217 7.55 -4.87 4.67
C GLY A 217 7.16 -4.69 6.13
N MET A 218 6.05 -5.28 6.54
CA MET A 218 5.59 -5.20 7.94
C MET A 218 6.59 -5.83 8.92
N LEU A 219 7.35 -6.86 8.49
CA LEU A 219 8.45 -7.42 9.28
C LEU A 219 9.56 -6.40 9.60
N MET A 220 9.77 -5.40 8.74
CA MET A 220 10.75 -4.35 8.99
C MET A 220 10.30 -3.44 10.14
N ASP A 221 9.01 -3.39 10.43
CA ASP A 221 8.44 -2.60 11.52
C ASP A 221 8.33 -3.35 12.86
N VAL A 222 8.80 -4.59 12.93
CA VAL A 222 8.81 -5.37 14.17
C VAL A 222 9.96 -4.92 15.08
N PRO A 223 9.68 -4.51 16.33
CA PRO A 223 10.73 -4.21 17.31
C PRO A 223 11.72 -5.36 17.49
N GLU A 224 13.00 -5.05 17.72
CA GLU A 224 14.11 -6.00 17.94
C GLU A 224 14.48 -6.95 16.77
N LEU A 225 13.53 -7.25 15.87
CA LEU A 225 13.72 -8.11 14.70
C LEU A 225 13.91 -7.32 13.39
N GLY A 226 13.20 -6.20 13.27
CA GLY A 226 13.17 -5.34 12.09
C GLY A 226 14.22 -4.23 12.12
N GLN A 227 13.91 -3.13 11.44
CA GLN A 227 14.78 -1.97 11.28
C GLN A 227 14.06 -0.70 11.78
N ASP A 228 14.69 0.00 12.71
CA ASP A 228 14.18 1.26 13.30
C ASP A 228 15.00 2.49 12.89
N ARG A 229 16.13 2.26 12.21
CA ARG A 229 17.08 3.25 11.70
C ARG A 229 17.60 2.81 10.34
N TYR A 230 17.66 3.73 9.40
CA TYR A 230 18.11 3.49 8.04
C TYR A 230 19.46 4.15 7.83
N ASP A 231 20.50 3.39 7.48
CA ASP A 231 21.84 3.95 7.32
C ASP A 231 21.92 4.73 5.99
N THR A 232 21.22 4.25 4.96
CA THR A 232 21.20 4.83 3.61
C THR A 232 19.79 5.05 3.09
N PHE A 233 19.66 5.93 2.11
CA PHE A 233 18.40 6.12 1.38
C PHE A 233 17.96 4.86 0.64
N ASP A 234 18.88 3.99 0.22
CA ASP A 234 18.54 2.74 -0.47
C ASP A 234 17.78 1.77 0.46
N GLU A 235 18.16 1.70 1.73
CA GLU A 235 17.44 0.92 2.74
C GLU A 235 16.04 1.51 3.01
N LEU A 236 15.96 2.84 3.15
CA LEU A 236 14.67 3.52 3.30
C LEU A 236 13.78 3.32 2.07
N HIS A 237 14.36 3.35 0.87
CA HIS A 237 13.64 3.13 -0.37
C HIS A 237 13.08 1.71 -0.47
N LEU A 238 13.83 0.69 -0.01
CA LEU A 238 13.33 -0.67 0.10
C LEU A 238 12.12 -0.75 1.04
N TYR A 239 12.17 -0.07 2.19
CA TYR A 239 11.03 0.04 3.08
C TYR A 239 9.82 0.68 2.37
N CYS A 240 10.01 1.86 1.76
CA CYS A 240 8.97 2.56 1.00
C CYS A 240 8.38 1.72 -0.14
N TYR A 241 9.21 0.94 -0.83
CA TYR A 241 8.76 -0.03 -1.83
C TYR A 241 7.81 -1.05 -1.20
N ARG A 242 8.24 -1.74 -0.13
CA ARG A 242 7.47 -2.84 0.47
C ARG A 242 6.15 -2.38 1.06
N VAL A 243 6.12 -1.24 1.76
CA VAL A 243 4.92 -0.79 2.51
C VAL A 243 3.98 0.09 1.68
N ALA A 244 4.41 0.64 0.55
CA ALA A 244 3.58 1.53 -0.27
C ALA A 244 3.75 1.36 -1.78
N GLY A 245 4.98 1.14 -2.27
CA GLY A 245 5.21 0.84 -3.70
C GLY A 245 4.44 -0.40 -4.17
N THR A 246 4.38 -1.42 -3.32
CA THR A 246 3.57 -2.63 -3.52
C THR A 246 2.10 -2.31 -3.74
N VAL A 247 1.50 -1.39 -2.98
CA VAL A 247 0.11 -0.95 -3.14
C VAL A 247 -0.13 -0.33 -4.52
N GLY A 248 0.85 0.41 -5.05
CA GLY A 248 0.83 0.89 -6.43
C GLY A 248 0.76 -0.25 -7.45
N LEU A 249 1.53 -1.32 -7.24
CA LEU A 249 1.51 -2.52 -8.09
C LEU A 249 0.20 -3.32 -7.96
N MET A 250 -0.36 -3.42 -6.75
CA MET A 250 -1.66 -4.07 -6.52
C MET A 250 -2.79 -3.34 -7.25
N SER A 251 -2.70 -2.01 -7.31
CA SER A 251 -3.75 -1.16 -7.90
C SER A 251 -3.66 -1.07 -9.42
N MET A 252 -2.52 -1.42 -10.01
CA MET A 252 -2.23 -1.21 -11.44
C MET A 252 -3.20 -1.94 -12.38
N PRO A 253 -3.54 -3.24 -12.16
CA PRO A 253 -4.54 -3.94 -12.96
C PRO A 253 -5.94 -3.30 -12.88
N VAL A 254 -6.29 -2.73 -11.72
CA VAL A 254 -7.58 -2.09 -11.48
C VAL A 254 -7.67 -0.77 -12.24
N PHE A 255 -6.58 0.01 -12.26
CA PHE A 255 -6.53 1.26 -13.00
C PHE A 255 -6.47 1.06 -14.51
N GLY A 256 -5.91 -0.06 -14.98
CA GLY A 256 -5.77 -0.36 -16.39
C GLY A 256 -4.81 0.58 -17.13
N CYS A 257 -4.45 0.20 -18.35
CA CYS A 257 -3.51 0.96 -19.18
C CYS A 257 -4.22 1.68 -20.34
N ALA A 258 -3.64 2.80 -20.77
CA ALA A 258 -4.02 3.50 -21.99
C ALA A 258 -3.76 2.61 -23.23
N PRO A 259 -4.46 2.85 -24.35
CA PRO A 259 -4.22 2.11 -25.58
C PRO A 259 -2.75 2.17 -26.02
N GLY A 260 -2.15 1.00 -26.25
CA GLY A 260 -0.75 0.87 -26.70
C GLY A 260 0.30 0.96 -25.58
N VAL A 261 -0.14 1.05 -24.32
CA VAL A 261 0.74 0.99 -23.14
C VAL A 261 0.57 -0.35 -22.44
N SER A 262 1.68 -1.01 -22.09
CA SER A 262 1.65 -2.23 -21.30
C SER A 262 1.79 -1.95 -19.80
N GLU A 263 1.30 -2.86 -18.97
CA GLU A 263 1.50 -2.84 -17.51
C GLU A 263 2.97 -2.68 -17.12
N GLU A 264 3.89 -3.35 -17.83
CA GLU A 264 5.33 -3.23 -17.60
C GLU A 264 5.86 -1.78 -17.81
N GLN A 265 5.30 -1.04 -18.77
CA GLN A 265 5.70 0.36 -19.01
C GLN A 265 5.14 1.28 -17.91
N ALA A 266 3.98 0.95 -17.36
CA ALA A 266 3.34 1.69 -16.27
C ALA A 266 3.89 1.33 -14.88
N ARG A 267 4.73 0.28 -14.78
CA ARG A 267 5.23 -0.27 -13.51
C ARG A 267 6.06 0.73 -12.71
N GLU A 268 7.05 1.39 -13.33
CA GLU A 268 7.92 2.34 -12.62
C GLU A 268 7.18 3.58 -12.11
N PRO A 269 6.26 4.20 -12.89
CA PRO A 269 5.44 5.28 -12.37
C PRO A 269 4.50 4.85 -11.23
N ALA A 270 3.94 3.63 -11.30
CA ALA A 270 3.08 3.09 -10.24
C ALA A 270 3.87 2.87 -8.94
N LEU A 271 5.10 2.35 -9.03
CA LEU A 271 6.01 2.22 -7.89
C LEU A 271 6.37 3.59 -7.30
N SER A 272 6.72 4.54 -8.17
CA SER A 272 7.08 5.89 -7.76
C SER A 272 5.95 6.60 -7.04
N LEU A 273 4.69 6.33 -7.42
CA LEU A 273 3.52 6.88 -6.74
C LEU A 273 3.48 6.44 -5.26
N GLY A 274 3.62 5.12 -5.02
CA GLY A 274 3.63 4.57 -3.67
C GLY A 274 4.81 5.10 -2.84
N VAL A 275 6.02 5.11 -3.43
CA VAL A 275 7.22 5.66 -2.77
C VAL A 275 7.06 7.14 -2.44
N ALA A 276 6.52 7.96 -3.35
CA ALA A 276 6.26 9.37 -3.12
C ALA A 276 5.32 9.59 -1.92
N PHE A 277 4.25 8.79 -1.84
CA PHE A 277 3.28 8.87 -0.74
C PHE A 277 3.91 8.44 0.58
N GLN A 278 4.75 7.40 0.60
CA GLN A 278 5.39 6.95 1.83
C GLN A 278 6.45 7.92 2.32
N LEU A 279 7.29 8.46 1.42
CA LEU A 279 8.21 9.54 1.77
C LEU A 279 7.45 10.75 2.33
N THR A 280 6.28 11.06 1.77
CA THR A 280 5.44 12.15 2.29
C THR A 280 4.90 11.85 3.69
N ASN A 281 4.50 10.60 3.98
CA ASN A 281 4.08 10.20 5.32
C ASN A 281 5.25 10.34 6.31
N ILE A 282 6.42 9.78 5.98
CA ILE A 282 7.64 9.88 6.79
C ILE A 282 7.98 11.34 7.11
N LEU A 283 7.97 12.22 6.09
CA LEU A 283 8.34 13.63 6.27
C LEU A 283 7.28 14.45 7.02
N ARG A 284 6.04 13.99 7.04
CA ARG A 284 4.96 14.62 7.80
C ARG A 284 4.99 14.20 9.28
N ASP A 285 5.37 12.94 9.54
CA ASP A 285 5.14 12.26 10.82
C ASP A 285 6.44 12.07 11.64
N VAL A 286 7.56 12.73 11.28
CA VAL A 286 8.89 12.57 11.92
C VAL A 286 8.83 12.63 13.46
N GLY A 287 8.14 13.63 14.03
CA GLY A 287 8.02 13.78 15.48
C GLY A 287 7.15 12.71 16.14
N GLU A 288 6.03 12.35 15.50
CA GLU A 288 5.09 11.32 15.97
C GLU A 288 5.77 9.94 15.98
N ASP A 289 6.46 9.59 14.88
CA ASP A 289 7.23 8.35 14.76
C ASP A 289 8.33 8.25 15.84
N ALA A 290 9.04 9.34 16.11
CA ALA A 290 10.07 9.37 17.13
C ALA A 290 9.50 9.22 18.55
N VAL A 291 8.45 9.96 18.89
CA VAL A 291 7.91 10.01 20.26
C VAL A 291 7.07 8.78 20.60
N GLU A 292 6.21 8.36 19.68
CA GLU A 292 5.24 7.29 19.96
C GLU A 292 5.83 5.91 19.67
N ARG A 293 6.70 5.80 18.66
CA ARG A 293 7.23 4.52 18.17
C ARG A 293 8.73 4.35 18.38
N GLY A 294 9.46 5.39 18.79
CA GLY A 294 10.92 5.33 18.92
C GLY A 294 11.67 5.22 17.59
N ARG A 295 11.00 5.52 16.47
CA ARG A 295 11.49 5.27 15.10
C ARG A 295 12.01 6.54 14.45
N ILE A 296 13.05 6.39 13.62
CA ILE A 296 13.56 7.47 12.76
C ILE A 296 13.79 6.88 11.36
N TYR A 297 12.89 7.21 10.45
CA TYR A 297 12.97 6.77 9.05
C TYR A 297 13.98 7.58 8.23
N LEU A 298 14.29 8.81 8.64
CA LEU A 298 15.24 9.68 7.96
C LEU A 298 16.61 8.99 7.84
N PRO A 299 17.23 8.91 6.65
CA PRO A 299 18.51 8.21 6.49
C PRO A 299 19.62 8.85 7.32
N ARG A 300 20.39 8.05 8.05
CA ARG A 300 21.52 8.53 8.87
C ARG A 300 22.60 9.21 8.05
N GLU A 301 22.84 8.78 6.82
CA GLU A 301 23.76 9.47 5.92
C GLU A 301 23.34 10.92 5.64
N ASP A 302 22.03 11.16 5.51
CA ASP A 302 21.48 12.50 5.27
C ASP A 302 21.42 13.30 6.57
N MET A 303 21.04 12.69 7.69
CA MET A 303 21.16 13.31 9.01
C MET A 303 22.60 13.76 9.29
N ALA A 304 23.59 12.91 9.03
CA ALA A 304 25.00 13.22 9.18
C ALA A 304 25.47 14.34 8.23
N LYS A 305 25.01 14.32 6.97
CA LYS A 305 25.32 15.35 5.97
C LYS A 305 24.90 16.75 6.40
N PHE A 306 23.78 16.88 7.11
CA PHE A 306 23.28 18.15 7.62
C PHE A 306 23.63 18.41 9.09
N GLY A 307 24.27 17.46 9.78
CA GLY A 307 24.62 17.60 11.20
C GLY A 307 23.42 17.55 12.14
N VAL A 308 22.39 16.78 11.79
CA VAL A 308 21.22 16.48 12.62
C VAL A 308 21.49 15.18 13.39
N THR A 309 21.20 15.14 14.68
CA THR A 309 21.42 13.94 15.52
C THR A 309 20.11 13.30 15.94
N GLU A 310 20.14 12.02 16.35
CA GLU A 310 18.95 11.35 16.89
C GLU A 310 18.46 12.06 18.16
N GLU A 311 19.36 12.51 19.03
CA GLU A 311 19.00 13.25 20.24
C GLU A 311 18.27 14.55 19.92
N GLN A 312 18.63 15.21 18.82
CA GLN A 312 17.92 16.40 18.33
C GLN A 312 16.48 16.07 17.92
N ILE A 313 16.28 14.95 17.20
CA ILE A 313 14.97 14.48 16.78
C ILE A 313 14.11 14.13 18.00
N PHE A 314 14.64 13.34 18.93
CA PHE A 314 13.92 12.97 20.17
C PHE A 314 13.64 14.15 21.09
N ALA A 315 14.48 15.19 21.06
CA ALA A 315 14.25 16.44 21.78
C ALA A 315 13.29 17.39 21.05
N LEU A 316 12.74 16.98 19.89
CA LEU A 316 11.84 17.77 19.04
C LEU A 316 12.41 19.15 18.66
N LYS A 317 13.74 19.24 18.53
CA LYS A 317 14.44 20.51 18.33
C LYS A 317 14.60 20.82 16.85
N VAL A 318 13.87 21.82 16.38
CA VAL A 318 14.03 22.41 15.05
C VAL A 318 15.09 23.50 15.07
N ASP A 319 16.11 23.36 14.21
CA ASP A 319 17.10 24.39 13.91
C ASP A 319 17.40 24.45 12.40
N GLU A 320 18.32 25.32 12.00
CA GLU A 320 18.64 25.54 10.58
C GLU A 320 19.16 24.28 9.88
N ASN A 321 19.90 23.43 10.58
CA ASN A 321 20.40 22.15 10.05
C ASN A 321 19.24 21.20 9.73
N TYR A 322 18.31 21.06 10.67
CA TYR A 322 17.10 20.25 10.46
C TYR A 322 16.25 20.79 9.31
N ILE A 323 16.03 22.10 9.23
CA ILE A 323 15.28 22.71 8.13
C ILE A 323 15.94 22.43 6.77
N ASN A 324 17.27 22.52 6.68
CA ASN A 324 18.00 22.25 5.44
C ASN A 324 17.95 20.76 5.04
N MET A 325 18.00 19.85 6.02
CA MET A 325 17.76 18.42 5.79
C MET A 325 16.33 18.17 5.28
N MET A 326 15.31 18.75 5.92
CA MET A 326 13.92 18.58 5.49
C MET A 326 13.69 19.07 4.05
N LYS A 327 14.29 20.20 3.65
CA LYS A 327 14.26 20.66 2.25
C LYS A 327 14.84 19.61 1.30
N TYR A 328 15.99 19.03 1.66
CA TYR A 328 16.65 18.02 0.86
C TYR A 328 15.81 16.74 0.71
N GLU A 329 15.18 16.29 1.79
CA GLU A 329 14.27 15.13 1.76
C GLU A 329 12.99 15.40 0.94
N ILE A 330 12.42 16.60 1.06
CA ILE A 330 11.25 17.01 0.27
C ILE A 330 11.57 16.98 -1.23
N GLU A 331 12.76 17.42 -1.64
CA GLU A 331 13.18 17.33 -3.06
C GLU A 331 13.31 15.88 -3.54
N LYS A 332 13.79 14.96 -2.69
CA LYS A 332 13.77 13.51 -3.00
C LYS A 332 12.35 13.01 -3.20
N ALA A 333 11.41 13.37 -2.32
CA ALA A 333 10.01 13.00 -2.50
C ALA A 333 9.43 13.57 -3.80
N ARG A 334 9.67 14.86 -4.10
CA ARG A 334 9.25 15.53 -5.34
C ARG A 334 9.73 14.81 -6.60
N MET A 335 10.96 14.30 -6.60
CA MET A 335 11.47 13.48 -7.71
C MET A 335 10.57 12.27 -8.01
N TYR A 336 10.07 11.58 -6.99
CA TYR A 336 9.13 10.47 -7.18
C TYR A 336 7.74 10.94 -7.62
N TYR A 337 7.27 12.10 -7.16
CA TYR A 337 6.04 12.71 -7.69
C TYR A 337 6.13 13.00 -9.18
N GLU A 338 7.27 13.50 -9.68
CA GLU A 338 7.47 13.74 -11.11
C GLU A 338 7.43 12.44 -11.92
N ARG A 339 8.10 11.39 -11.42
CA ARG A 339 8.07 10.04 -12.02
C ARG A 339 6.65 9.48 -12.07
N ALA A 340 5.94 9.52 -10.95
CA ALA A 340 4.55 9.07 -10.85
C ALA A 340 3.62 9.86 -11.79
N ARG A 341 3.82 11.18 -11.92
CA ARG A 341 3.00 12.04 -12.78
C ARG A 341 3.12 11.67 -14.26
N ARG A 342 4.29 11.21 -14.73
CA ARG A 342 4.44 10.66 -16.10
C ARG A 342 3.51 9.48 -16.36
N GLY A 343 3.28 8.66 -15.33
CA GLY A 343 2.39 7.50 -15.38
C GLY A 343 0.93 7.84 -15.57
N VAL A 344 0.48 9.06 -15.23
CA VAL A 344 -0.94 9.42 -15.31
C VAL A 344 -1.51 9.22 -16.71
N PHE A 345 -0.74 9.53 -17.76
CA PHE A 345 -1.20 9.32 -19.15
C PHE A 345 -1.07 7.88 -19.64
N MET A 346 -0.33 7.05 -18.92
CA MET A 346 -0.21 5.61 -19.15
C MET A 346 -1.43 4.85 -18.63
N LEU A 347 -2.23 5.47 -17.76
CA LEU A 347 -3.46 4.88 -17.22
C LEU A 347 -4.62 4.92 -18.22
N ALA A 348 -5.57 4.00 -18.04
CA ALA A 348 -6.87 4.10 -18.67
C ALA A 348 -7.52 5.47 -18.35
N GLU A 349 -8.31 6.00 -19.28
CA GLU A 349 -8.85 7.37 -19.20
C GLU A 349 -9.65 7.61 -17.91
N SER A 350 -10.46 6.64 -17.49
CA SER A 350 -11.25 6.67 -16.26
C SER A 350 -10.41 6.78 -14.98
N SER A 351 -9.15 6.37 -15.03
CA SER A 351 -8.26 6.28 -13.86
C SER A 351 -7.35 7.50 -13.73
N ARG A 352 -7.25 8.35 -14.76
CA ARG A 352 -6.35 9.51 -14.77
C ARG A 352 -6.71 10.54 -13.69
N LEU A 353 -7.97 10.94 -13.63
CA LEU A 353 -8.43 11.95 -12.67
C LEU A 353 -8.28 11.46 -11.21
N PRO A 354 -8.75 10.25 -10.84
CA PRO A 354 -8.54 9.73 -9.49
C PRO A 354 -7.07 9.73 -9.05
N VAL A 355 -6.16 9.26 -9.92
CA VAL A 355 -4.74 9.18 -9.61
C VAL A 355 -4.10 10.57 -9.56
N GLN A 356 -4.41 11.45 -10.52
CA GLN A 356 -3.92 12.83 -10.53
C GLN A 356 -4.40 13.61 -9.30
N ALA A 357 -5.67 13.49 -8.92
CA ALA A 357 -6.21 14.14 -7.72
C ALA A 357 -5.53 13.64 -6.45
N SER A 358 -5.24 12.33 -6.37
CA SER A 358 -4.50 11.74 -5.25
C SER A 358 -3.06 12.24 -5.20
N LEU A 359 -2.36 12.26 -6.34
CA LEU A 359 -1.02 12.84 -6.50
C LEU A 359 -0.96 14.27 -5.98
N ASP A 360 -1.94 15.09 -6.36
CA ASP A 360 -1.97 16.49 -6.00
C ASP A 360 -2.26 16.68 -4.51
N ALA A 361 -3.27 15.97 -3.98
CA ALA A 361 -3.64 16.07 -2.58
C ALA A 361 -2.52 15.61 -1.64
N TYR A 362 -1.75 14.57 -2.01
CA TYR A 362 -0.57 14.14 -1.26
C TYR A 362 0.61 15.10 -1.46
N GLY A 363 0.86 15.58 -2.68
CA GLY A 363 1.91 16.57 -2.94
C GLY A 363 1.73 17.87 -2.16
N ARG A 364 0.47 18.29 -1.93
CA ARG A 364 0.13 19.46 -1.11
C ARG A 364 0.55 19.30 0.36
N ILE A 365 0.70 18.07 0.87
CA ILE A 365 1.22 17.85 2.23
C ILE A 365 2.68 18.30 2.33
N LEU A 366 3.49 18.10 1.29
CA LEU A 366 4.87 18.61 1.27
C LEU A 366 4.90 20.14 1.35
N GLU A 367 4.02 20.81 0.59
CA GLU A 367 3.87 22.27 0.66
C GLU A 367 3.39 22.72 2.05
N LYS A 368 2.56 21.92 2.73
CA LYS A 368 2.14 22.21 4.11
C LYS A 368 3.29 22.09 5.12
N ILE A 369 4.22 21.16 4.91
CA ILE A 369 5.45 21.09 5.70
C ILE A 369 6.26 22.38 5.50
N GLU A 370 6.38 22.87 4.26
CA GLU A 370 7.07 24.13 3.95
C GLU A 370 6.38 25.36 4.58
N GLU A 371 5.05 25.43 4.48
CA GLU A 371 4.23 26.51 5.09
C GLU A 371 4.38 26.58 6.61
N ASN A 372 4.57 25.43 7.26
CA ASN A 372 4.81 25.32 8.70
C ASN A 372 6.30 25.56 9.08
N GLY A 373 7.12 26.09 8.17
CA GLY A 373 8.53 26.35 8.44
C GLY A 373 9.36 25.08 8.58
N TYR A 374 8.92 23.99 7.94
CA TYR A 374 9.56 22.66 7.95
C TYR A 374 9.50 21.93 9.31
N ASP A 375 8.73 22.42 10.28
CA ASP A 375 8.62 21.82 11.62
C ASP A 375 7.68 20.60 11.64
N SER A 376 8.17 19.46 11.16
CA SER A 376 7.49 18.16 11.26
C SER A 376 7.76 17.41 12.57
N LEU A 377 8.59 17.98 13.46
CA LEU A 377 8.82 17.43 14.81
C LEU A 377 7.67 17.79 15.74
N ASN A 378 7.15 19.01 15.65
CA ASN A 378 6.13 19.51 16.57
C ASN A 378 4.75 19.65 15.91
N ASN A 379 4.69 19.72 14.57
CA ASN A 379 3.46 19.96 13.85
C ASN A 379 3.25 18.94 12.74
N ARG A 380 2.14 18.22 12.83
CA ARG A 380 1.72 17.32 11.76
C ARG A 380 1.06 18.10 10.63
N ALA A 381 1.66 18.07 9.43
CA ALA A 381 1.12 18.75 8.26
C ALA A 381 -0.10 18.02 7.68
N TYR A 382 -1.21 18.71 7.41
CA TYR A 382 -2.38 18.08 6.80
C TYR A 382 -3.05 19.00 5.79
N CYS A 383 -3.71 18.39 4.80
CA CYS A 383 -4.60 19.08 3.88
C CYS A 383 -6.03 19.04 4.40
N SER A 384 -6.67 20.19 4.49
CA SER A 384 -8.10 20.28 4.84
C SER A 384 -8.98 19.67 3.74
N LYS A 385 -10.22 19.31 4.09
CA LYS A 385 -11.19 18.80 3.11
C LYS A 385 -11.44 19.78 1.97
N TRP A 386 -11.48 21.08 2.27
CA TRP A 386 -11.70 22.14 1.26
C TRP A 386 -10.54 22.30 0.30
N GLU A 387 -9.29 22.22 0.79
CA GLU A 387 -8.11 22.25 -0.09
C GLU A 387 -8.12 21.05 -1.04
N LYS A 388 -8.41 19.84 -0.54
CA LYS A 388 -8.51 18.66 -1.40
C LYS A 388 -9.57 18.82 -2.49
N LEU A 389 -10.75 19.35 -2.13
CA LEU A 389 -11.84 19.58 -3.09
C LEU A 389 -11.53 20.69 -4.10
N SER A 390 -10.92 21.79 -3.67
CA SER A 390 -10.61 22.93 -4.55
C SER A 390 -9.54 22.58 -5.60
N MET A 391 -8.76 21.52 -5.37
CA MET A 391 -7.74 21.03 -6.28
C MET A 391 -8.31 20.21 -7.44
N ILE A 392 -9.48 19.58 -7.29
CA ILE A 392 -10.07 18.66 -8.28
C ILE A 392 -10.17 19.29 -9.69
N PRO A 393 -10.65 20.54 -9.89
CA PRO A 393 -10.69 21.15 -11.21
C PRO A 393 -9.30 21.31 -11.86
N PHE A 394 -8.27 21.61 -11.06
CA PHE A 394 -6.90 21.73 -11.54
C PHE A 394 -6.27 20.36 -11.83
N SER A 395 -6.60 19.34 -11.04
CA SER A 395 -6.21 17.95 -11.30
C SER A 395 -6.84 17.48 -12.61
N TRP A 396 -8.13 17.71 -12.81
CA TRP A 396 -8.83 17.40 -14.05
C TRP A 396 -8.20 18.11 -15.25
N TYR A 397 -7.96 19.42 -15.16
CA TYR A 397 -7.28 20.17 -16.22
C TYR A 397 -5.92 19.56 -16.58
N ARG A 398 -5.13 19.13 -15.59
CA ARG A 398 -3.84 18.46 -15.82
C ARG A 398 -3.96 17.09 -16.50
N THR A 399 -5.08 16.38 -16.32
CA THR A 399 -5.35 15.14 -17.07
C THR A 399 -5.74 15.39 -18.52
N LEU A 400 -6.21 16.60 -18.85
CA LEU A 400 -6.48 17.03 -20.22
C LEU A 400 -5.22 17.55 -20.93
N ASP A 401 -4.23 18.00 -20.15
CA ASP A 401 -3.04 18.65 -20.65
C ASP A 401 -2.18 17.68 -21.46
N VAL A 402 -1.88 18.08 -22.69
CA VAL A 402 -1.18 17.32 -23.72
C VAL A 402 0.32 17.35 -23.46
N SER A 403 0.76 17.03 -22.24
CA SER A 403 2.19 16.86 -21.93
C SER A 403 2.76 15.55 -22.49
N ARG A 404 2.30 15.14 -23.67
CA ARG A 404 2.81 14.01 -24.45
C ARG A 404 4.31 14.13 -24.77
N HIS A 405 4.96 15.29 -24.63
CA HIS A 405 6.24 15.58 -25.30
C HIS A 405 7.30 16.32 -24.48
N LEU A 406 7.25 16.33 -23.14
CA LEU A 406 8.33 16.92 -22.36
C LEU A 406 9.32 15.85 -21.88
N PRO A 407 10.56 15.78 -22.43
CA PRO A 407 11.62 15.03 -21.78
C PRO A 407 11.88 15.65 -20.39
N LEU A 408 11.96 14.82 -19.35
CA LEU A 408 12.39 15.31 -18.03
C LEU A 408 13.92 15.39 -17.98
N PRO A 409 14.51 16.08 -16.99
CA PRO A 409 15.92 15.96 -16.69
C PRO A 409 16.32 14.48 -16.59
N GLY A 410 17.24 14.04 -17.47
CA GLY A 410 17.69 12.64 -17.56
C GLY A 410 17.29 11.89 -18.86
N ASP A 411 16.47 12.47 -19.74
CA ASP A 411 16.01 11.80 -20.98
C ASP A 411 16.91 12.01 -22.22
N GLU A 412 17.97 12.82 -22.16
CA GLU A 412 18.99 12.90 -23.24
C GLU A 412 20.38 12.40 -22.78
N PRO A 413 21.07 11.56 -23.58
CA PRO A 413 22.45 11.20 -23.30
C PRO A 413 23.34 12.44 -23.45
N VAL A 414 24.04 12.79 -22.37
CA VAL A 414 25.05 13.87 -22.29
C VAL A 414 26.17 13.60 -23.32
N SER A 415 25.95 14.00 -24.57
CA SER A 415 26.96 13.89 -25.63
C SER A 415 26.89 15.00 -26.66
N LYS A 416 26.13 16.08 -26.41
CA LYS A 416 26.03 17.22 -27.35
C LYS A 416 25.95 18.60 -26.69
N LEU A 417 26.78 18.85 -25.68
CA LEU A 417 27.23 20.21 -25.40
C LEU A 417 28.70 20.31 -25.83
N HIS A 418 28.89 20.61 -27.11
CA HIS A 418 30.13 21.18 -27.59
C HIS A 418 30.02 22.70 -27.49
N ILE A 419 31.05 23.27 -26.86
CA ILE A 419 31.44 24.69 -26.72
C ILE A 419 30.86 25.41 -25.51
#